data_AF-A0A9W9BQY4-F1
#
_entry.id   AF-A0A9W9BQY4-F1
#
_cell.length_a   1.000
_cell.length_b   1.000
_cell.length_c   1.000
_cell.angle_alpha   90.00
_cell.angle_beta   90.00
_cell.angle_gamma   90.00
#
_symmetry.space_group_name_H-M   'P 1'
#
loop_
_entity.id
_entity.type
_entity.pdbx_description
1 polymer ?
#
loop_
_entity_poly.entity_id
_entity_poly.type
_entity_poly.pdbx_seq_one_letter_code
_entity_poly.pdbx_strand_id
1 'polypeptide(L)'
;MWLAEYESLNHFTEYAIKVCGPGHSSEEEIIIANAGLYWLFLECAGVADNDATVLDFEAQATLCRDNLETVLAHLGFHVASTLNTAYALNMAVSSNARTRPIAFRR
;
A
#
# COMPACT_ATOMS: atom_id res chain seq x y z
N MET A 1 -0.52 7.41 11.48
CA MET A 1 -1.76 6.62 11.32
C MET A 1 -2.19 6.71 9.86
N TRP A 2 -1.90 5.66 9.07
CA TRP A 2 -2.20 5.57 7.64
C TRP A 2 -3.69 5.30 7.36
N LEU A 3 -4.39 4.66 8.30
CA LEU A 3 -5.83 4.37 8.19
C LEU A 3 -6.71 5.62 8.04
N ALA A 4 -6.25 6.80 8.47
CA ALA A 4 -6.99 8.06 8.29
C ALA A 4 -7.13 8.47 6.81
N GLU A 5 -6.34 7.88 5.93
CA GLU A 5 -6.43 8.10 4.49
C GLU A 5 -7.57 7.27 3.87
N TYR A 6 -8.10 6.27 4.59
CA TYR A 6 -9.29 5.51 4.24
C TYR A 6 -10.52 6.02 5.01
N GLU A 7 -11.70 5.89 4.41
CA GLU A 7 -12.98 6.18 5.08
C GLU A 7 -13.20 5.32 6.35
N SER A 8 -12.82 4.04 6.30
CA SER A 8 -12.94 3.12 7.42
C SER A 8 -12.01 1.92 7.26
N LEU A 9 -11.87 1.11 8.33
CA LEU A 9 -11.18 -0.17 8.23
C LEU A 9 -11.87 -1.11 7.22
N ASN A 10 -13.22 -1.10 7.17
CA ASN A 10 -13.96 -1.93 6.23
C ASN A 10 -13.66 -1.53 4.77
N HIS A 11 -13.59 -0.22 4.49
CA HIS A 11 -13.23 0.31 3.18
C HIS A 11 -11.84 -0.16 2.74
N PHE A 12 -10.86 -0.17 3.64
CA PHE A 12 -9.55 -0.76 3.35
C PHE A 12 -9.64 -2.27 3.06
N THR A 13 -10.34 -3.03 3.90
CA THR A 13 -10.41 -4.49 3.76
C THR A 13 -11.06 -4.93 2.46
N GLU A 14 -12.03 -4.16 1.94
CA GLU A 14 -12.65 -4.43 0.64
C GLU A 14 -11.63 -4.37 -0.51
N TYR A 15 -10.75 -3.36 -0.53
CA TYR A 15 -9.66 -3.29 -1.51
C TYR A 15 -8.65 -4.43 -1.35
N ALA A 16 -8.26 -4.73 -0.11
CA ALA A 16 -7.28 -5.80 0.17
C ALA A 16 -7.82 -7.18 -0.28
N ILE A 17 -9.07 -7.50 0.08
CA ILE A 17 -9.71 -8.75 -0.33
C ILE A 17 -9.85 -8.83 -1.85
N LYS A 18 -10.22 -7.71 -2.50
CA LYS A 18 -10.41 -7.68 -3.94
C LYS A 18 -9.09 -7.93 -4.70
N VAL A 19 -8.01 -7.27 -4.30
CA VAL A 19 -6.70 -7.41 -4.97
C VAL A 19 -6.02 -8.74 -4.65
N CYS A 20 -6.19 -9.27 -3.44
CA CYS A 20 -5.66 -10.58 -3.05
C CYS A 20 -6.54 -11.76 -3.49
N GLY A 21 -7.76 -11.48 -3.96
CA GLY A 21 -8.74 -12.48 -4.40
C GLY A 21 -8.63 -12.81 -5.89
N PRO A 22 -9.29 -13.89 -6.34
CA PRO A 22 -9.37 -14.22 -7.75
C PRO A 22 -10.24 -13.19 -8.49
N GLY A 23 -9.73 -12.63 -9.59
CA GLY A 23 -10.48 -11.71 -10.44
C GLY A 23 -9.59 -10.61 -11.02
N HIS A 24 -10.20 -9.75 -11.85
CA HIS A 24 -9.55 -8.55 -12.34
C HIS A 24 -9.77 -7.40 -11.33
N SER A 25 -8.69 -6.73 -10.96
CA SER A 25 -8.71 -5.46 -10.21
C SER A 25 -8.26 -4.33 -11.12
N SER A 26 -8.82 -3.13 -10.95
CA SER A 26 -8.37 -1.96 -11.69
C SER A 26 -7.00 -1.47 -11.19
N GLU A 27 -6.31 -0.64 -11.97
CA GLU A 27 -5.04 -0.04 -11.58
C GLU A 27 -5.19 0.78 -10.28
N GLU A 28 -6.28 1.54 -10.15
CA GLU A 28 -6.58 2.30 -8.94
C GLU A 28 -6.74 1.39 -7.72
N GLU A 29 -7.45 0.27 -7.87
CA GLU A 29 -7.67 -0.68 -6.77
C GLU A 29 -6.37 -1.33 -6.33
N ILE A 30 -5.50 -1.69 -7.29
CA ILE A 30 -4.18 -2.25 -7.02
C ILE A 30 -3.29 -1.23 -6.29
N ILE A 31 -3.31 0.05 -6.72
CA ILE A 31 -2.58 1.13 -6.06
C ILE A 31 -3.05 1.29 -4.61
N ILE A 32 -4.37 1.42 -4.41
CA ILE A 32 -4.95 1.65 -3.08
C ILE A 32 -4.67 0.47 -2.16
N ALA A 33 -4.81 -0.76 -2.62
CA ALA A 33 -4.55 -1.95 -1.81
C ALA A 33 -3.07 -2.06 -1.43
N ASN A 34 -2.14 -1.93 -2.38
CA ASN A 34 -0.71 -2.06 -2.11
C ASN A 34 -0.19 -0.95 -1.18
N ALA A 35 -0.67 0.29 -1.33
CA ALA A 35 -0.32 1.38 -0.42
C ALA A 35 -0.77 1.10 1.03
N GLY A 36 -1.98 0.56 1.21
CA GLY A 36 -2.49 0.20 2.54
C GLY A 36 -1.79 -1.01 3.15
N LEU A 37 -1.60 -2.07 2.36
CA LEU A 37 -0.92 -3.30 2.79
C LEU A 37 0.54 -3.02 3.19
N TYR A 38 1.24 -2.14 2.46
CA TYR A 38 2.58 -1.68 2.85
C TYR A 38 2.61 -1.16 4.30
N TRP A 39 1.70 -0.23 4.63
CA TRP A 39 1.65 0.32 5.97
C TRP A 39 1.17 -0.67 7.01
N LEU A 40 0.18 -1.51 6.68
CA LEU A 40 -0.28 -2.55 7.58
C LEU A 40 0.86 -3.48 8.00
N PHE A 41 1.65 -3.96 7.03
CA PHE A 41 2.76 -4.84 7.31
C PHE A 41 3.86 -4.16 8.14
N LEU A 42 4.15 -2.88 7.93
CA LEU A 42 5.08 -2.14 8.79
C LEU A 42 4.58 -1.99 10.24
N GLU A 43 3.28 -1.72 10.44
CA GLU A 43 2.69 -1.68 11.78
C GLU A 43 2.74 -3.07 12.43
N CYS A 44 2.46 -4.14 11.66
CA CYS A 44 2.58 -5.52 12.13
C CYS A 44 4.03 -5.87 12.53
N ALA A 45 5.02 -5.45 11.75
CA ALA A 45 6.44 -5.62 12.10
C ALA A 45 6.79 -4.90 13.41
N GLY A 46 6.24 -3.69 13.63
CA GLY A 46 6.47 -2.90 14.84
C GLY A 46 5.90 -3.49 16.13
N VAL A 47 4.97 -4.44 16.04
CA VAL A 47 4.34 -5.10 17.19
C VAL A 47 4.62 -6.61 17.28
N ALA A 48 5.41 -7.17 16.36
CA ALA A 48 5.71 -8.60 16.34
C ALA A 48 6.69 -8.99 17.47
N ASP A 49 6.49 -10.20 18.03
CA ASP A 49 7.23 -10.67 19.21
C ASP A 49 8.58 -11.34 18.90
N ASN A 50 8.88 -11.61 17.62
CA ASN A 50 10.12 -12.29 17.23
C ASN A 50 10.66 -11.83 15.88
N ASP A 51 11.98 -11.90 15.74
CA ASP A 51 12.71 -11.40 14.57
C ASP A 51 12.30 -12.07 13.26
N ALA A 52 11.95 -13.37 13.26
CA ALA A 52 11.54 -14.06 12.04
C ALA A 52 10.21 -13.50 11.51
N THR A 53 9.25 -13.23 12.39
CA THR A 53 7.97 -12.60 12.03
C THR A 53 8.14 -11.14 11.62
N VAL A 54 9.04 -10.39 12.28
CA VAL A 54 9.39 -9.02 11.88
C VAL A 54 9.91 -9.02 10.44
N LEU A 55 10.88 -9.88 10.12
CA LEU A 55 11.49 -9.95 8.79
C LEU A 55 10.48 -10.38 7.71
N ASP A 56 9.56 -11.29 8.03
CA ASP A 56 8.49 -11.68 7.10
C ASP A 56 7.58 -10.48 6.77
N PHE A 57 7.12 -9.74 7.78
CA PHE A 57 6.31 -8.54 7.56
C PHE A 57 7.06 -7.45 6.78
N GLU A 58 8.34 -7.20 7.07
CA GLU A 58 9.15 -6.26 6.30
C GLU A 58 9.32 -6.68 4.83
N ALA A 59 9.45 -7.99 4.58
CA ALA A 59 9.50 -8.54 3.23
C ALA A 59 8.17 -8.35 2.48
N GLN A 60 7.04 -8.60 3.14
CA GLN A 60 5.71 -8.37 2.56
C GLN A 60 5.46 -6.88 2.28
N ALA A 61 5.87 -5.99 3.19
CA ALA A 61 5.80 -4.55 2.98
C ALA A 61 6.62 -4.15 1.73
N THR A 62 7.85 -4.68 1.62
CA THR A 62 8.71 -4.44 0.45
C THR A 62 8.03 -4.88 -0.85
N LEU A 63 7.43 -6.07 -0.88
CA LEU A 63 6.70 -6.56 -2.04
C LEU A 63 5.53 -5.64 -2.42
N CYS A 64 4.75 -5.14 -1.46
CA CYS A 64 3.67 -4.19 -1.71
C CYS A 64 4.17 -2.89 -2.34
N ARG A 65 5.31 -2.36 -1.86
CA ARG A 65 5.93 -1.17 -2.46
C ARG A 65 6.38 -1.45 -3.89
N ASP A 66 7.05 -2.57 -4.14
CA ASP A 66 7.56 -2.90 -5.46
C ASP A 66 6.41 -3.12 -6.47
N ASN A 67 5.30 -3.73 -6.03
CA ASN A 67 4.07 -3.85 -6.82
C ASN A 67 3.46 -2.47 -7.13
N LEU A 68 3.43 -1.57 -6.14
CA LEU A 68 2.95 -0.20 -6.31
C LEU A 68 3.80 0.55 -7.34
N GLU A 69 5.13 0.52 -7.21
CA GLU A 69 6.06 1.12 -8.18
C GLU A 69 5.86 0.55 -9.58
N THR A 70 5.64 -0.77 -9.68
CA THR A 70 5.38 -1.45 -10.95
C THR A 70 4.10 -0.93 -11.60
N VAL A 71 2.98 -0.83 -10.87
CA VAL A 71 1.74 -0.28 -11.45
C VAL A 71 1.90 1.19 -11.83
N LEU A 72 2.52 2.01 -10.99
CA LEU A 72 2.75 3.42 -11.28
C LEU A 72 3.61 3.63 -12.53
N ALA A 73 4.60 2.76 -12.76
CA ALA A 73 5.44 2.80 -13.96
C ALA A 73 4.68 2.42 -15.24
N HIS A 74 3.60 1.64 -15.12
CA HIS A 74 2.75 1.25 -16.25
C HIS A 74 1.58 2.22 -16.49
N LEU A 75 1.32 3.16 -15.58
CA LEU A 75 0.30 4.19 -15.80
C LEU A 75 0.63 4.99 -17.06
N GLY A 76 -0.35 5.08 -17.96
CA GLY A 76 -0.23 5.93 -19.14
C GLY A 76 -0.13 7.41 -18.75
N PHE A 77 0.51 8.22 -19.60
CA PHE A 77 0.56 9.68 -19.42
C PHE A 77 -0.83 10.35 -19.39
N HIS A 78 -1.84 9.70 -19.99
CA HIS A 78 -3.22 10.14 -19.99
C HIS A 78 -4.07 9.23 -19.11
N VAL A 79 -4.00 9.44 -17.80
CA VAL A 79 -4.91 8.75 -16.86
C VAL A 79 -6.26 9.48 -16.84
N ALA A 80 -7.35 8.73 -16.69
CA ALA A 80 -8.68 9.32 -16.59
C ALA A 80 -8.76 10.27 -15.37
N SER A 81 -9.29 11.48 -15.56
CA SER A 81 -9.42 12.47 -14.48
C SER A 81 -10.65 12.17 -13.61
N THR A 82 -10.63 11.04 -12.90
CA THR A 82 -11.70 10.62 -11.99
C THR A 82 -11.31 10.83 -10.53
N LEU A 83 -12.30 10.89 -9.63
CA LEU A 83 -12.05 10.92 -8.17
C LEU A 83 -11.29 9.68 -7.70
N ASN A 84 -11.57 8.51 -8.27
CA ASN A 84 -10.88 7.26 -7.92
C ASN A 84 -9.40 7.31 -8.28
N THR A 85 -9.08 7.85 -9.46
CA THR A 85 -7.70 8.05 -9.89
C THR A 85 -6.98 9.04 -8.98
N ALA A 86 -7.62 10.17 -8.65
CA ALA A 86 -7.04 11.15 -7.71
C ALA A 86 -6.81 10.55 -6.32
N TYR A 87 -7.76 9.75 -5.82
CA TYR A 87 -7.65 9.05 -4.54
C TYR A 87 -6.50 8.04 -4.56
N ALA A 88 -6.42 7.18 -5.59
CA ALA A 88 -5.35 6.20 -5.75
C ALA A 88 -3.96 6.87 -5.79
N LEU A 89 -3.79 7.93 -6.58
CA LEU A 89 -2.52 8.66 -6.65
C LEU A 89 -2.17 9.33 -5.31
N ASN A 90 -3.16 9.82 -4.55
CA ASN A 90 -2.92 10.34 -3.21
C ASN A 90 -2.42 9.24 -2.25
N MET A 91 -3.00 8.04 -2.28
CA MET A 91 -2.54 6.88 -1.50
C MET A 91 -1.12 6.43 -1.91
N ALA A 92 -0.80 6.50 -3.20
CA ALA A 92 0.55 6.19 -3.69
C ALA A 92 1.61 7.18 -3.16
N VAL A 93 1.27 8.47 -3.08
CA VAL A 93 2.18 9.47 -2.54
C VAL A 93 2.41 9.26 -1.04
N SER A 94 1.40 8.89 -0.26
CA SER A 94 1.56 8.75 1.20
C SER A 94 2.52 7.60 1.57
N SER A 95 2.48 6.49 0.84
CA SER A 95 3.39 5.35 0.98
C SER A 95 4.82 5.70 0.52
N ASN A 96 4.98 6.47 -0.57
CA ASN A 96 6.28 6.89 -1.09
C ASN A 96 6.91 8.12 -0.39
N ALA A 97 6.13 9.01 0.21
CA ALA A 97 6.63 10.24 0.80
C ALA A 97 7.22 10.02 2.21
N ARG A 98 6.78 8.99 2.92
CA ARG A 98 7.26 8.68 4.28
C ARG A 98 8.52 7.78 4.30
N THR A 99 9.07 7.39 3.14
CA THR A 99 10.30 6.57 3.04
C THR A 99 11.59 7.39 2.95
N ARG A 100 11.55 8.72 3.10
CA ARG A 100 12.77 9.53 3.33
C ARG A 100 12.98 9.82 4.83
N PRO A 101 14.11 9.40 5.42
CA PRO A 101 14.64 8.05 5.56
C PRO A 101 14.21 7.43 6.92
N ILE A 102 13.92 6.13 6.95
CA ILE A 102 14.05 5.32 8.18
C ILE A 102 15.55 5.13 8.41
N ALA A 103 16.22 6.21 8.81
CA ALA A 103 17.54 6.12 9.42
C ALA A 103 17.34 5.51 10.80
N PHE A 104 17.89 4.31 11.01
CA PHE A 104 18.41 3.81 12.27
C PHE A 104 17.60 4.25 13.50
N ARG A 105 16.55 3.50 13.86
CA ARG A 105 16.22 3.38 15.29
C ARG A 105 17.21 2.38 15.88
N ARG A 106 18.24 2.93 16.54
CA ARG A 106 19.07 2.23 17.52
C ARG A 106 18.22 1.78 18.70
#